data_AF-A0A3A0E0L1-F1
#
_entry.id   AF-A0A3A0E0L1-F1
#
_cell.length_a   1.000
_cell.length_b   1.000
_cell.length_c   1.000
_cell.angle_alpha   90.00
_cell.angle_beta   90.00
_cell.angle_gamma   90.00
#
_symmetry.space_group_name_H-M   'P 1'
#
loop_
_entity.id
_entity.type
_entity.pdbx_description
1 polymer ?
#
loop_
_entity_poly.entity_id
_entity_poly.type
_entity_poly.pdbx_seq_one_letter_code
_entity_poly.pdbx_strand_id
1 'polypeptide(L)'
;MAAKNPLTSGPPTVATAPSGPKLRLRIMAKRTSVVVGLILLQWAAALAGPASIALLPILGAGLYFLLSRRRVLDAVGFVAFSPLVVFFTLGVVDYAHGIAKIRGMGLPGTEYDNLDRELRCGRATGGCIMMGNEWVYLRPYNLALRTMIACFGYMPGAYTGPYPSKTEAVTALTRAVEIRKQDLELGRFDIGQEQITLPADVGVALAQQFDEYRSPPPPIQAALWQEECVVLRVPAFADEDSEEPPAMIVLIGRSQGRPFAYYAEGKYHHHFPPVDWDEAKR
;
A
#
# COMPACT_ATOMS: atom_id res chain seq x y z
N MET A 1 -42.65 52.31 77.53
CA MET A 1 -41.81 52.42 76.33
C MET A 1 -40.60 51.50 76.52
N ALA A 2 -40.60 50.33 75.88
CA ALA A 2 -39.52 49.35 75.99
C ALA A 2 -38.78 49.30 74.64
N ALA A 3 -37.49 49.62 74.66
CA ALA A 3 -36.62 49.64 73.49
C ALA A 3 -36.22 48.21 73.08
N LYS A 4 -36.46 47.85 71.82
CA LYS A 4 -36.04 46.59 71.21
C LYS A 4 -34.55 46.66 70.83
N ASN A 5 -33.77 45.69 71.31
CA ASN A 5 -32.37 45.49 70.93
C ASN A 5 -32.23 45.09 69.45
N PRO A 6 -31.18 45.57 68.75
CA PRO A 6 -30.89 45.19 67.38
C PRO A 6 -30.21 43.83 67.32
N LEU A 7 -30.73 42.95 66.46
CA LEU A 7 -30.16 41.63 66.14
C LEU A 7 -28.80 41.82 65.42
N THR A 8 -27.74 41.33 66.06
CA THR A 8 -26.41 41.16 65.47
C THR A 8 -26.44 40.02 64.45
N SER A 9 -26.35 40.34 63.16
CA SER A 9 -26.15 39.38 62.08
C SER A 9 -24.72 38.84 62.13
N GLY A 10 -24.57 37.54 62.44
CA GLY A 10 -23.28 36.86 62.37
C GLY A 10 -22.74 36.81 60.93
N PRO A 11 -21.41 36.81 60.75
CA PRO A 11 -20.80 36.76 59.43
C PRO A 11 -21.21 35.48 58.69
N PRO A 12 -21.51 35.54 57.37
CA PRO A 12 -21.92 34.38 56.60
C PRO A 12 -20.78 33.35 56.60
N THR A 13 -21.08 32.16 57.10
CA THR A 13 -20.20 31.00 57.03
C THR A 13 -19.92 30.70 55.57
N VAL A 14 -18.74 31.08 55.07
CA VAL A 14 -18.30 30.78 53.71
C VAL A 14 -18.08 29.28 53.65
N ALA A 15 -19.07 28.55 53.11
CA ALA A 15 -18.96 27.13 52.86
C ALA A 15 -17.80 26.89 51.88
N THR A 16 -16.66 26.47 52.41
CA THR A 16 -15.50 26.06 51.61
C THR A 16 -15.93 24.90 50.71
N ALA A 17 -16.03 25.17 49.41
CA ALA A 17 -16.36 24.17 48.42
C ALA A 17 -15.42 22.96 48.58
N PRO A 18 -15.94 21.72 48.59
CA PRO A 18 -15.14 20.53 48.84
C PRO A 18 -14.13 20.32 47.70
N SER A 19 -12.91 20.83 47.89
CA SER A 19 -11.79 20.73 46.96
C SER A 19 -10.95 19.46 47.17
N GLY A 20 -11.62 18.36 47.55
CA GLY A 20 -10.94 17.11 47.86
C GLY A 20 -10.32 16.45 46.61
N PRO A 21 -9.07 15.95 46.68
CA PRO A 21 -8.39 15.29 45.55
C PRO A 21 -9.18 14.11 44.96
N LYS A 22 -10.02 13.45 45.76
CA LYS A 22 -10.92 12.37 45.32
C LYS A 22 -11.95 12.83 44.27
N LEU A 23 -12.45 14.06 44.37
CA LEU A 23 -13.43 14.60 43.41
C LEU A 23 -12.77 14.87 42.05
N ARG A 24 -11.55 15.42 42.04
CA ARG A 24 -10.77 15.63 40.81
C ARG A 24 -10.48 14.31 40.11
N LEU A 25 -10.08 13.27 40.86
CA LEU A 25 -9.79 11.95 40.30
C LEU A 25 -11.03 11.32 39.63
N ARG A 26 -12.20 11.40 40.25
CA ARG A 26 -13.47 10.89 39.68
C ARG A 26 -13.87 11.61 38.39
N ILE A 27 -13.70 12.94 38.35
CA ILE A 27 -14.00 13.72 37.14
C ILE A 27 -13.04 13.36 36.01
N MET A 28 -11.75 13.17 36.30
CA MET A 28 -10.76 12.75 35.31
C MET A 28 -11.05 11.33 34.78
N ALA A 29 -11.35 10.38 35.66
CA ALA A 29 -11.70 9.02 35.26
C ALA A 29 -12.91 8.99 34.31
N LYS A 30 -14.02 9.67 34.66
CA LYS A 30 -15.21 9.74 33.81
C LYS A 30 -14.93 10.38 32.45
N ARG A 31 -14.06 11.40 32.42
CA ARG A 31 -13.63 12.09 31.20
C ARG A 31 -12.89 11.15 30.25
N THR A 32 -11.95 10.38 30.77
CA THR A 32 -11.16 9.40 30.00
C THR A 32 -12.05 8.28 29.47
N SER A 33 -12.96 7.74 30.28
CA SER A 33 -13.88 6.66 29.86
C SER A 33 -14.74 7.06 28.66
N VAL A 34 -15.19 8.31 28.57
CA VAL A 34 -16.00 8.78 27.42
C VAL A 34 -15.17 8.79 26.13
N VAL A 35 -13.94 9.31 26.17
CA VAL A 35 -13.07 9.39 24.97
C VAL A 35 -12.70 7.99 24.50
N VAL A 36 -12.30 7.12 25.43
CA VAL A 36 -12.01 5.71 25.12
C VAL A 36 -13.23 5.02 24.52
N GLY A 37 -14.43 5.22 25.09
CA GLY A 37 -15.67 4.67 24.54
C GLY A 37 -15.96 5.15 23.11
N LEU A 38 -15.72 6.42 22.81
CA LEU A 38 -15.86 6.96 21.46
C LEU A 38 -14.83 6.37 20.49
N ILE A 39 -13.57 6.18 20.92
CA ILE A 39 -12.55 5.51 20.09
C ILE A 39 -12.95 4.06 19.80
N LEU A 40 -13.37 3.30 20.82
CA LEU A 40 -13.82 1.92 20.64
C LEU A 40 -15.02 1.83 19.70
N LEU A 41 -15.95 2.79 19.79
CA LEU A 41 -17.10 2.85 18.89
C LEU A 41 -16.69 3.10 17.42
N GLN A 42 -15.66 3.93 17.18
CA GLN A 42 -15.11 4.11 15.83
C GLN A 42 -14.54 2.81 15.27
N TRP A 43 -13.77 2.07 16.08
CA TRP A 43 -13.19 0.79 15.66
C TRP A 43 -14.26 -0.27 15.41
N ALA A 44 -15.29 -0.32 16.27
CA ALA A 44 -16.44 -1.20 16.05
C ALA A 44 -17.16 -0.87 14.74
N ALA A 45 -17.40 0.41 14.45
CA ALA A 45 -17.99 0.84 13.18
C ALA A 45 -17.10 0.47 11.98
N ALA A 46 -15.78 0.72 12.06
CA ALA A 46 -14.82 0.39 11.02
C ALA A 46 -14.80 -1.10 10.65
N LEU A 47 -15.09 -2.00 11.60
CA LEU A 47 -15.11 -3.45 11.38
C LEU A 47 -16.48 -3.99 10.92
N ALA A 48 -17.52 -3.14 10.86
CA ALA A 48 -18.89 -3.55 10.57
C ALA A 48 -19.20 -3.74 9.06
N GLY A 49 -18.20 -4.13 8.26
CA GLY A 49 -18.37 -4.37 6.81
C GLY A 49 -18.97 -3.16 6.08
N PRO A 50 -20.07 -3.30 5.31
CA PRO A 50 -20.67 -2.15 4.60
C PRO A 50 -21.21 -1.08 5.55
N ALA A 51 -21.60 -1.44 6.78
CA ALA A 51 -22.08 -0.49 7.78
C ALA A 51 -20.95 0.42 8.32
N SER A 52 -19.69 0.17 7.92
CA SER A 52 -18.55 1.03 8.24
C SER A 52 -18.71 2.47 7.79
N ILE A 53 -19.61 2.77 6.85
CA ILE A 53 -19.97 4.15 6.49
C ILE A 53 -20.44 4.99 7.70
N ALA A 54 -20.99 4.35 8.74
CA ALA A 54 -21.36 5.00 10.00
C ALA A 54 -20.16 5.59 10.76
N LEU A 55 -18.92 5.21 10.42
CA LEU A 55 -17.71 5.79 10.99
C LEU A 55 -17.66 7.31 10.79
N LEU A 56 -18.07 7.82 9.62
CA LEU A 56 -18.01 9.25 9.31
C LEU A 56 -18.90 10.10 10.24
N PRO A 57 -20.20 9.81 10.40
CA PRO A 57 -21.03 10.56 11.36
C PRO A 57 -20.61 10.34 12.82
N ILE A 58 -20.10 9.16 13.20
CA ILE A 58 -19.55 8.93 14.55
C ILE A 58 -18.35 9.84 14.81
N LEU A 59 -17.42 9.93 13.85
CA LEU A 59 -16.26 10.81 13.92
C LEU A 59 -16.70 12.29 14.04
N GLY A 60 -17.61 12.73 13.17
CA GLY A 60 -18.12 14.10 13.17
C GLY A 60 -18.84 14.47 14.47
N ALA A 61 -19.76 13.61 14.94
CA ALA A 61 -20.51 13.84 16.17
C ALA A 61 -19.62 13.79 17.41
N GLY A 62 -18.68 12.83 17.48
CA GLY A 62 -17.72 12.72 18.56
C GLY A 62 -16.81 13.96 18.65
N LEU A 63 -16.31 14.42 17.50
CA LEU A 63 -15.48 15.63 17.41
C LEU A 63 -16.27 16.87 17.85
N TYR A 64 -17.48 17.07 17.33
CA TYR A 64 -18.37 18.16 17.72
C TYR A 64 -18.68 18.15 19.22
N PHE A 65 -18.98 16.98 19.78
CA PHE A 65 -19.24 16.82 21.21
C PHE A 65 -18.04 17.20 22.08
N LEU A 66 -16.82 16.78 21.71
CA LEU A 66 -15.61 17.10 22.47
C LEU A 66 -15.25 18.59 22.34
N LEU A 67 -15.34 19.15 21.14
CA LEU A 67 -15.02 20.57 20.89
C LEU A 67 -16.03 21.53 21.52
N SER A 68 -17.33 21.22 21.48
CA SER A 68 -18.37 22.02 22.16
C SER A 68 -18.20 22.07 23.68
N ARG A 69 -17.52 21.07 24.26
CA ARG A 69 -17.13 21.04 25.68
C ARG A 69 -15.75 21.63 25.94
N ARG A 70 -15.12 22.28 24.94
CA ARG A 70 -13.76 22.84 24.98
C ARG A 70 -12.68 21.81 25.35
N ARG A 71 -12.90 20.53 25.03
CA ARG A 71 -11.98 19.43 25.33
C ARG A 71 -11.05 19.17 24.15
N VAL A 72 -10.21 20.15 23.80
CA VAL A 72 -9.39 20.11 22.57
C VAL A 72 -8.38 18.96 22.58
N LEU A 73 -7.66 18.72 23.68
CA LEU A 73 -6.69 17.62 23.76
C LEU A 73 -7.36 16.25 23.60
N ASP A 74 -8.54 16.07 24.18
CA ASP A 74 -9.32 14.85 24.02
C ASP A 74 -9.82 14.67 22.57
N ALA A 75 -10.20 15.77 21.90
CA ALA A 75 -10.56 15.76 20.49
C ALA A 75 -9.37 15.37 19.60
N VAL A 76 -8.17 15.89 19.88
CA VAL A 76 -6.93 15.51 19.18
C VAL A 76 -6.65 14.02 19.39
N GLY A 77 -6.72 13.52 20.63
CA GLY A 77 -6.55 12.09 20.90
C GLY A 77 -7.58 11.22 20.17
N PHE A 78 -8.86 11.62 20.21
CA PHE A 78 -9.95 10.92 19.52
C PHE A 78 -9.72 10.80 18.01
N VAL A 79 -9.21 11.85 17.36
CA VAL A 79 -8.87 11.84 15.92
C VAL A 79 -7.58 11.06 15.66
N ALA A 80 -6.54 11.26 16.47
CA ALA A 80 -5.25 10.60 16.33
C ALA A 80 -5.37 9.07 16.39
N PHE A 81 -6.27 8.56 17.23
CA PHE A 81 -6.56 7.12 17.36
C PHE A 81 -7.75 6.64 16.52
N SER A 82 -8.27 7.47 15.62
CA SER A 82 -9.26 7.04 14.63
C SER A 82 -8.63 6.03 13.66
N PRO A 83 -9.40 5.03 13.17
CA PRO A 83 -8.87 4.06 12.22
C PRO A 83 -8.32 4.73 10.95
N LEU A 84 -8.92 5.82 10.47
CA LEU A 84 -8.45 6.55 9.30
C LEU A 84 -7.04 7.14 9.50
N VAL A 85 -6.78 7.79 10.63
CA VAL A 85 -5.47 8.38 10.93
C VAL A 85 -4.43 7.29 11.22
N VAL A 86 -4.82 6.21 11.88
CA VAL A 86 -3.93 5.06 12.13
C VAL A 86 -3.48 4.44 10.80
N PHE A 87 -4.40 4.13 9.88
CA PHE A 87 -4.02 3.55 8.58
C PHE A 87 -3.25 4.52 7.68
N PHE A 88 -3.52 5.82 7.76
CA PHE A 88 -2.68 6.84 7.11
C PHE A 88 -1.25 6.81 7.67
N THR A 89 -1.10 6.79 9.01
CA THR A 89 0.20 6.74 9.69
C THR A 89 0.97 5.49 9.31
N LEU A 90 0.32 4.33 9.22
CA LEU A 90 0.94 3.09 8.75
C LEU A 90 1.49 3.22 7.33
N GLY A 91 0.78 3.91 6.42
CA GLY A 91 1.28 4.19 5.07
C GLY A 91 2.54 5.06 5.08
N VAL A 92 2.59 6.08 5.94
CA VAL A 92 3.80 6.92 6.14
C VAL A 92 4.97 6.09 6.66
N VAL A 93 4.73 5.20 7.63
CA VAL A 93 5.75 4.32 8.21
C VAL A 93 6.29 3.33 7.18
N ASP A 94 5.42 2.67 6.40
CA ASP A 94 5.85 1.73 5.36
C ASP A 94 6.62 2.45 4.24
N TYR A 95 6.22 3.67 3.89
CA TYR A 95 6.94 4.51 2.94
C TYR A 95 8.36 4.82 3.44
N ALA A 96 8.49 5.25 4.70
CA ALA A 96 9.79 5.60 5.28
C ALA A 96 10.76 4.41 5.32
N HIS A 97 10.25 3.20 5.47
CA HIS A 97 11.03 1.96 5.42
C HIS A 97 11.28 1.44 3.99
N GLY A 98 10.71 2.05 2.96
CA GLY A 98 10.88 1.60 1.57
C GLY A 98 10.18 0.27 1.27
N ILE A 99 9.13 -0.08 2.02
CA ILE A 99 8.35 -1.34 1.88
C ILE A 99 6.87 -1.08 1.56
N ALA A 100 6.51 0.16 1.29
CA ALA A 100 5.14 0.52 0.97
C ALA A 100 4.65 -0.18 -0.31
N LYS A 101 3.39 -0.61 -0.27
CA LYS A 101 2.67 -1.19 -1.42
C LYS A 101 1.31 -0.52 -1.59
N ILE A 102 0.93 -0.16 -2.80
CA ILE A 102 -0.44 0.29 -3.09
C ILE A 102 -1.39 -0.87 -2.87
N ARG A 103 -2.36 -0.66 -1.97
CA ARG A 103 -3.30 -1.70 -1.57
C ARG A 103 -4.60 -1.59 -2.37
N GLY A 104 -5.06 -2.69 -2.93
CA GLY A 104 -6.29 -2.80 -3.69
C GLY A 104 -7.12 -4.01 -3.29
N MET A 105 -8.24 -4.21 -3.99
CA MET A 105 -9.09 -5.40 -3.90
C MET A 105 -9.32 -5.97 -5.29
N GLY A 106 -9.49 -7.28 -5.36
CA GLY A 106 -9.72 -8.01 -6.61
C GLY A 106 -8.86 -9.25 -6.71
N LEU A 107 -9.19 -10.12 -7.67
CA LEU A 107 -8.37 -11.29 -7.98
C LEU A 107 -6.97 -10.81 -8.42
N PRO A 108 -5.88 -11.35 -7.85
CA PRO A 108 -4.54 -11.06 -8.34
C PRO A 108 -4.43 -11.55 -9.78
N GLY A 109 -4.31 -10.61 -10.70
CA GLY A 109 -3.72 -10.84 -12.01
C GLY A 109 -2.24 -10.48 -11.99
N THR A 110 -1.50 -10.88 -13.02
CA THR A 110 -0.05 -10.66 -13.14
C THR A 110 0.37 -9.20 -12.92
N GLU A 111 -0.49 -8.24 -13.24
CA GLU A 111 -0.23 -6.81 -13.02
C GLU A 111 -0.27 -6.36 -11.55
N TYR A 112 -0.76 -7.19 -10.62
CA TYR A 112 -0.72 -6.91 -9.18
C TYR A 112 0.65 -7.12 -8.56
N ASP A 113 1.54 -7.84 -9.22
CA ASP A 113 2.93 -8.02 -8.78
C ASP A 113 3.87 -6.98 -9.43
N ASN A 114 3.32 -6.14 -10.30
CA ASN A 114 4.05 -5.02 -10.88
C ASN A 114 4.20 -3.89 -9.87
N LEU A 115 5.33 -3.18 -9.98
CA LEU A 115 5.40 -1.83 -9.42
C LEU A 115 4.32 -0.94 -10.06
N ASP A 116 3.72 -0.07 -9.28
CA ASP A 116 2.88 0.98 -9.83
C ASP A 116 3.73 1.92 -10.69
N ARG A 117 3.35 2.11 -11.96
CA ARG A 117 4.14 2.91 -12.90
C ARG A 117 4.31 4.35 -12.41
N GLU A 118 3.29 4.97 -11.82
CA GLU A 118 3.38 6.35 -11.37
C GLU A 118 4.09 6.46 -10.02
N LEU A 119 3.77 5.56 -9.09
CA LEU A 119 4.18 5.66 -7.68
C LEU A 119 5.46 4.87 -7.35
N ARG A 120 5.94 4.02 -8.27
CA ARG A 120 7.16 3.19 -8.13
C ARG A 120 7.20 2.31 -6.88
N CYS A 121 6.04 1.92 -6.37
CA CYS A 121 5.90 1.02 -5.23
C CYS A 121 5.11 -0.22 -5.65
N GLY A 122 5.34 -1.34 -4.98
CA GLY A 122 4.64 -2.60 -5.29
C GLY A 122 3.14 -2.45 -5.14
N ARG A 123 2.39 -3.39 -5.68
CA ARG A 123 0.95 -3.50 -5.44
C ARG A 123 0.69 -4.67 -4.49
N ALA A 124 -0.42 -4.59 -3.77
CA ALA A 124 -0.90 -5.64 -2.89
C ALA A 124 -2.41 -5.72 -3.01
N THR A 125 -2.96 -6.93 -3.13
CA THR A 125 -4.41 -7.14 -3.14
C THR A 125 -4.89 -7.86 -1.89
N GLY A 126 -6.05 -7.46 -1.37
CA GLY A 126 -6.78 -8.23 -0.36
C GLY A 126 -7.49 -9.48 -0.91
N GLY A 127 -7.36 -9.74 -2.22
CA GLY A 127 -7.98 -10.87 -2.91
C GLY A 127 -9.46 -10.64 -3.23
N CYS A 128 -10.20 -11.74 -3.40
CA CYS A 128 -11.61 -11.72 -3.81
C CYS A 128 -12.60 -11.53 -2.67
N ILE A 129 -12.17 -11.65 -1.41
CA ILE A 129 -13.06 -11.56 -0.25
C ILE A 129 -13.23 -10.09 0.11
N MET A 130 -14.37 -9.51 -0.26
CA MET A 130 -14.76 -8.15 0.09
C MET A 130 -15.80 -8.17 1.22
N MET A 131 -15.46 -7.56 2.34
CA MET A 131 -16.29 -7.31 3.51
C MET A 131 -17.01 -5.96 3.44
N GLY A 132 -16.64 -5.04 2.54
CA GLY A 132 -17.28 -3.74 2.33
C GLY A 132 -16.77 -2.61 3.24
N ASN A 133 -15.81 -2.89 4.13
CA ASN A 133 -15.14 -1.89 4.96
C ASN A 133 -13.73 -1.54 4.48
N GLU A 134 -13.33 -2.00 3.30
CA GLU A 134 -11.95 -1.87 2.81
C GLU A 134 -11.52 -0.42 2.64
N TRP A 135 -12.47 0.45 2.32
CA TRP A 135 -12.22 1.88 2.18
C TRP A 135 -11.63 2.50 3.46
N VAL A 136 -11.92 1.93 4.66
CA VAL A 136 -11.43 2.44 5.95
C VAL A 136 -9.93 2.28 6.09
N TYR A 137 -9.34 1.22 5.51
CA TYR A 137 -7.91 0.96 5.62
C TYR A 137 -7.15 1.17 4.32
N LEU A 138 -7.74 0.89 3.16
CA LEU A 138 -7.10 1.08 1.86
C LEU A 138 -6.94 2.55 1.48
N ARG A 139 -8.03 3.34 1.58
CA ARG A 139 -8.02 4.74 1.11
C ARG A 139 -7.05 5.62 1.92
N PRO A 140 -7.10 5.67 3.27
CA PRO A 140 -6.17 6.51 4.01
C PRO A 140 -4.71 6.05 3.86
N TYR A 141 -4.47 4.74 3.80
CA TYR A 141 -3.13 4.21 3.56
C TYR A 141 -2.58 4.63 2.19
N ASN A 142 -3.35 4.40 1.11
CA ASN A 142 -2.93 4.80 -0.25
C ASN A 142 -2.82 6.32 -0.40
N LEU A 143 -3.67 7.08 0.29
CA LEU A 143 -3.57 8.54 0.34
C LEU A 143 -2.23 8.96 0.97
N ALA A 144 -1.84 8.34 2.09
CA ALA A 144 -0.55 8.60 2.72
C ALA A 144 0.60 8.36 1.74
N LEU A 145 0.60 7.24 1.01
CA LEU A 145 1.64 6.96 0.02
C LEU A 145 1.72 8.04 -1.07
N ARG A 146 0.58 8.41 -1.65
CA ARG A 146 0.52 9.47 -2.68
C ARG A 146 1.01 10.81 -2.14
N THR A 147 0.63 11.17 -0.91
CA THR A 147 1.10 12.39 -0.25
C THR A 147 2.60 12.36 -0.02
N MET A 148 3.13 11.28 0.54
CA MET A 148 4.57 11.15 0.78
C MET A 148 5.37 11.20 -0.52
N ILE A 149 4.90 10.52 -1.58
CA ILE A 149 5.55 10.54 -2.89
C ILE A 149 5.52 11.93 -3.51
N ALA A 150 4.39 12.63 -3.43
CA ALA A 150 4.27 13.99 -3.94
C ALA A 150 5.19 14.98 -3.20
N CYS A 151 5.38 14.80 -1.88
CA CYS A 151 6.19 15.71 -1.07
C CYS A 151 7.69 15.39 -1.10
N PHE A 152 8.06 14.11 -1.16
CA PHE A 152 9.45 13.65 -0.92
C PHE A 152 10.03 12.81 -2.06
N GLY A 153 9.25 12.52 -3.10
CA GLY A 153 9.65 11.65 -4.21
C GLY A 153 9.44 10.16 -3.90
N TYR A 154 9.99 9.28 -4.73
CA TYR A 154 9.83 7.83 -4.55
C TYR A 154 10.40 7.34 -3.23
N MET A 155 9.80 6.28 -2.68
CA MET A 155 10.27 5.70 -1.42
C MET A 155 11.71 5.18 -1.55
N PRO A 156 12.47 5.10 -0.43
CA PRO A 156 13.83 4.55 -0.45
C PRO A 156 13.90 3.16 -1.10
N GLY A 157 14.87 2.96 -2.00
CA GLY A 157 15.06 1.69 -2.69
C GLY A 157 13.98 1.32 -3.71
N ALA A 158 13.14 2.28 -4.14
CA ALA A 158 12.28 2.11 -5.30
C ALA A 158 13.08 2.13 -6.61
N TYR A 159 12.61 1.40 -7.62
CA TYR A 159 13.14 1.54 -8.98
C TYR A 159 12.75 2.90 -9.57
N THR A 160 13.74 3.68 -9.98
CA THR A 160 13.53 5.05 -10.51
C THR A 160 13.81 5.16 -12.00
N GLY A 161 14.24 4.08 -12.66
CA GLY A 161 14.60 4.08 -14.07
C GLY A 161 13.39 4.11 -15.01
N PRO A 162 13.64 3.95 -16.32
CA PRO A 162 12.63 3.85 -17.36
C PRO A 162 11.64 2.73 -17.10
N TYR A 163 10.36 3.01 -17.30
CA TYR A 163 9.27 2.04 -17.13
C TYR A 163 8.34 2.15 -18.35
N PRO A 164 8.67 1.42 -19.43
CA PRO A 164 7.84 1.41 -20.63
C PRO A 164 6.45 0.85 -20.30
N SER A 165 5.40 1.41 -20.90
CA SER A 165 4.08 0.79 -20.97
C SER A 165 4.14 -0.53 -21.74
N LYS A 166 3.06 -1.32 -21.70
CA LYS A 166 2.95 -2.53 -22.52
C LYS A 166 3.17 -2.25 -24.01
N THR A 167 2.59 -1.16 -24.54
CA THR A 167 2.75 -0.80 -25.96
C THR A 167 4.18 -0.35 -26.30
N GLU A 168 4.83 0.39 -25.41
CA GLU A 168 6.23 0.80 -25.54
C GLU A 168 7.17 -0.41 -25.49
N ALA A 169 6.91 -1.37 -24.58
CA ALA A 169 7.67 -2.61 -24.46
C ALA A 169 7.54 -3.49 -25.72
N VAL A 170 6.32 -3.67 -26.24
CA VAL A 170 6.08 -4.37 -27.52
C VAL A 170 6.79 -3.67 -28.67
N THR A 171 6.77 -2.33 -28.70
CA THR A 171 7.50 -1.55 -29.71
C THR A 171 9.00 -1.76 -29.60
N ALA A 172 9.56 -1.81 -28.39
CA ALA A 172 10.98 -2.10 -28.17
C ALA A 172 11.38 -3.48 -28.72
N LEU A 173 10.51 -4.47 -28.57
CA LEU A 173 10.74 -5.85 -29.02
C LEU A 173 10.81 -5.98 -30.55
N THR A 174 10.37 -4.99 -31.33
CA THR A 174 10.54 -4.99 -32.80
C THR A 174 12.01 -4.96 -33.24
N ARG A 175 12.92 -4.56 -32.35
CA ARG A 175 14.37 -4.52 -32.56
C ARG A 175 15.12 -5.50 -31.65
N ALA A 176 14.40 -6.48 -31.11
CA ALA A 176 14.98 -7.42 -30.17
C ALA A 176 16.01 -8.34 -30.82
N VAL A 177 16.95 -8.81 -30.00
CA VAL A 177 17.84 -9.91 -30.32
C VAL A 177 17.30 -11.21 -29.74
N GLU A 178 17.54 -12.32 -30.42
CA GLU A 178 17.21 -13.64 -29.90
C GLU A 178 18.25 -14.07 -28.86
N ILE A 179 17.79 -14.61 -27.73
CA ILE A 179 18.61 -15.12 -26.64
C ILE A 179 18.42 -16.63 -26.55
N ARG A 180 19.51 -17.36 -26.31
CA ARG A 180 19.44 -18.80 -26.04
C ARG A 180 18.98 -19.02 -24.61
N LYS A 181 18.13 -20.02 -24.39
CA LYS A 181 17.67 -20.41 -23.05
C LYS A 181 18.82 -20.59 -22.05
N GLN A 182 19.90 -21.25 -22.46
CA GLN A 182 21.09 -21.48 -21.63
C GLN A 182 21.75 -20.17 -21.17
N ASP A 183 21.78 -19.15 -22.03
CA ASP A 183 22.36 -17.84 -21.69
C ASP A 183 21.48 -17.11 -20.67
N LEU A 184 20.15 -17.25 -20.77
CA LEU A 184 19.20 -16.76 -19.78
C LEU A 184 19.32 -17.50 -18.43
N GLU A 185 19.46 -18.83 -18.44
CA GLU A 185 19.68 -19.65 -17.23
C GLU A 185 20.97 -19.25 -16.51
N LEU A 186 22.03 -18.95 -17.26
CA LEU A 186 23.29 -18.42 -16.72
C LEU A 186 23.19 -16.96 -16.27
N GLY A 187 22.08 -16.28 -16.59
CA GLY A 187 21.87 -14.86 -16.33
C GLY A 187 22.85 -13.97 -17.09
N ARG A 188 23.39 -14.40 -18.24
CA ARG A 188 24.40 -13.65 -19.00
C ARG A 188 24.13 -13.74 -20.49
N PHE A 189 23.79 -12.63 -21.11
CA PHE A 189 23.48 -12.55 -22.54
C PHE A 189 23.77 -11.14 -23.08
N ASP A 190 23.97 -11.03 -24.39
CA ASP A 190 24.29 -9.76 -25.04
C ASP A 190 23.05 -9.18 -25.74
N ILE A 191 22.84 -7.87 -25.61
CA ILE A 191 21.89 -7.09 -26.40
C ILE A 191 22.67 -6.07 -27.23
N GLY A 192 22.95 -6.42 -28.48
CA GLY A 192 23.82 -5.61 -29.34
C GLY A 192 25.28 -5.65 -28.88
N GLN A 193 25.79 -4.53 -28.38
CA GLN A 193 27.17 -4.43 -27.84
C GLN A 193 27.21 -4.47 -26.29
N GLU A 194 26.05 -4.51 -25.66
CA GLU A 194 25.93 -4.45 -24.20
C GLU A 194 25.73 -5.85 -23.63
N GLN A 195 26.60 -6.25 -22.71
CA GLN A 195 26.42 -7.47 -21.93
C GLN A 195 25.48 -7.20 -20.75
N ILE A 196 24.42 -8.01 -20.66
CA ILE A 196 23.47 -8.00 -19.56
C ILE A 196 23.82 -9.09 -18.57
N THR A 197 23.81 -8.76 -17.28
CA THR A 197 23.99 -9.72 -16.19
C THR A 197 22.79 -9.66 -15.26
N LEU A 198 22.16 -10.81 -15.05
CA LEU A 198 21.08 -11.02 -14.09
C LEU A 198 21.58 -11.88 -12.93
N PRO A 199 21.01 -11.75 -11.74
CA PRO A 199 21.16 -12.75 -10.68
C PRO A 199 20.75 -14.14 -11.19
N ALA A 200 21.48 -15.17 -10.79
CA ALA A 200 21.27 -16.53 -11.30
C ALA A 200 19.87 -17.07 -10.97
N ASP A 201 19.33 -16.75 -9.80
CA ASP A 201 17.96 -17.07 -9.38
C ASP A 201 16.92 -16.49 -10.34
N VAL A 202 17.13 -15.25 -10.80
CA VAL A 202 16.24 -14.58 -11.76
C VAL A 202 16.28 -15.26 -13.12
N GLY A 203 17.48 -15.52 -13.64
CA GLY A 203 17.68 -16.17 -14.94
C GLY A 203 17.06 -17.56 -15.00
N VAL A 204 17.30 -18.39 -13.99
CA VAL A 204 16.74 -19.75 -13.88
C VAL A 204 15.22 -19.72 -13.78
N ALA A 205 14.63 -18.89 -12.92
CA ALA A 205 13.19 -18.83 -12.73
C ALA A 205 12.47 -18.35 -14.01
N LEU A 206 13.05 -17.40 -14.74
CA LEU A 206 12.52 -16.94 -16.02
C LEU A 206 12.64 -18.02 -17.11
N ALA A 207 13.76 -18.73 -17.16
CA ALA A 207 13.97 -19.80 -18.15
C ALA A 207 13.07 -21.02 -17.92
N GLN A 208 12.69 -21.33 -16.68
CA GLN A 208 11.75 -22.41 -16.38
C GLN A 208 10.37 -22.21 -17.03
N GLN A 209 9.92 -20.96 -17.20
CA GLN A 209 8.66 -20.67 -17.89
C GLN A 209 8.67 -21.12 -19.37
N PHE A 210 9.85 -21.18 -19.97
CA PHE A 210 10.03 -21.63 -21.35
C PHE A 210 9.87 -23.15 -21.48
N ASP A 211 10.21 -23.93 -20.45
CA ASP A 211 10.12 -25.40 -20.48
C ASP A 211 8.68 -25.91 -20.50
N GLU A 212 7.74 -25.07 -20.04
CA GLU A 212 6.32 -25.39 -20.06
C GLU A 212 5.72 -25.30 -21.48
N TYR A 213 6.41 -24.69 -22.44
CA TYR A 213 5.90 -24.44 -23.80
C TYR A 213 5.87 -25.72 -24.66
N ARG A 214 4.78 -25.93 -25.43
CA ARG A 214 4.64 -27.06 -26.37
C ARG A 214 5.33 -26.81 -27.72
N SER A 215 6.06 -27.82 -28.19
CA SER A 215 7.12 -27.72 -29.20
C SER A 215 6.70 -27.32 -30.63
N PRO A 216 7.54 -26.56 -31.38
CA PRO A 216 8.71 -25.80 -30.91
C PRO A 216 8.31 -24.39 -30.42
N PRO A 217 8.88 -23.92 -29.29
CA PRO A 217 8.63 -22.57 -28.80
C PRO A 217 9.20 -21.49 -29.74
N PRO A 218 8.55 -20.32 -29.83
CA PRO A 218 9.18 -19.11 -30.36
C PRO A 218 10.51 -18.81 -29.65
N PRO A 219 11.42 -18.02 -30.23
CA PRO A 219 12.65 -17.64 -29.55
C PRO A 219 12.37 -16.71 -28.35
N ILE A 220 13.24 -16.78 -27.34
CA ILE A 220 13.32 -15.75 -26.29
C ILE A 220 13.92 -14.50 -26.93
N GLN A 221 13.31 -13.34 -26.70
CA GLN A 221 13.74 -12.09 -27.30
C GLN A 221 14.06 -11.07 -26.21
N ALA A 222 15.09 -10.24 -26.39
CA ALA A 222 15.30 -9.08 -25.54
C ALA A 222 15.67 -7.82 -26.31
N ALA A 223 15.27 -6.69 -25.74
CA ALA A 223 15.63 -5.36 -26.19
C ALA A 223 16.02 -4.47 -24.99
N LEU A 224 16.84 -3.45 -25.25
CA LEU A 224 17.10 -2.38 -24.29
C LEU A 224 16.16 -1.20 -24.56
N TRP A 225 15.49 -0.74 -23.52
CA TRP A 225 14.69 0.47 -23.51
C TRP A 225 15.38 1.56 -22.70
N GLN A 226 15.74 2.66 -23.39
CA GLN A 226 16.47 3.79 -22.79
C GLN A 226 17.74 3.36 -22.04
N GLU A 227 18.44 2.32 -22.52
CA GLU A 227 19.73 1.81 -22.00
C GLU A 227 19.74 1.27 -20.55
N GLU A 228 18.66 1.50 -19.78
CA GLU A 228 18.56 1.14 -18.37
C GLU A 228 17.50 0.07 -18.07
N CYS A 229 16.55 -0.19 -18.99
CA CYS A 229 15.51 -1.18 -18.82
C CYS A 229 15.67 -2.30 -19.85
N VAL A 230 15.84 -3.54 -19.39
CA VAL A 230 15.79 -4.73 -20.25
C VAL A 230 14.33 -5.13 -20.41
N VAL A 231 13.87 -5.21 -21.65
CA VAL A 231 12.57 -5.75 -22.04
C VAL A 231 12.80 -7.16 -22.55
N LEU A 232 12.40 -8.16 -21.78
CA LEU A 232 12.59 -9.58 -22.10
C LEU A 232 11.24 -10.21 -22.43
N ARG A 233 11.09 -10.82 -23.60
CA ARG A 233 9.92 -11.61 -23.98
C ARG A 233 10.25 -13.09 -23.84
N VAL A 234 9.55 -13.76 -22.93
CA VAL A 234 9.66 -15.20 -22.68
C VAL A 234 8.37 -15.88 -23.15
N PRO A 235 8.43 -16.76 -24.15
CA PRO A 235 7.27 -17.57 -24.55
C PRO A 235 6.68 -18.33 -23.36
N ALA A 236 5.36 -18.40 -23.31
CA ALA A 236 4.61 -19.04 -22.23
C ALA A 236 3.60 -20.06 -22.75
N PHE A 237 3.14 -20.97 -21.89
CA PHE A 237 2.21 -22.03 -22.29
C PHE A 237 1.00 -21.49 -23.06
N ALA A 238 0.76 -22.05 -24.25
CA ALA A 238 -0.37 -21.73 -25.09
C ALA A 238 -1.55 -22.66 -24.79
N ASP A 239 -2.71 -22.08 -24.48
CA ASP A 239 -3.97 -22.81 -24.59
C ASP A 239 -4.16 -23.26 -26.05
N GLU A 240 -4.70 -24.48 -26.25
CA GLU A 240 -4.87 -25.11 -27.57
C GLU A 240 -5.68 -24.25 -28.56
N ASP A 241 -6.49 -23.31 -28.03
CA ASP A 241 -7.37 -22.43 -28.79
C ASP A 241 -6.81 -21.00 -29.01
N SER A 242 -5.54 -20.73 -28.70
CA SER A 242 -4.95 -19.40 -28.92
C SER A 242 -4.31 -19.29 -30.31
N GLU A 243 -4.82 -18.40 -31.16
CA GLU A 243 -4.23 -18.10 -32.48
C GLU A 243 -2.85 -17.44 -32.36
N GLU A 244 -2.63 -16.64 -31.31
CA GLU A 244 -1.35 -15.99 -31.04
C GLU A 244 -0.57 -16.75 -29.95
N PRO A 245 0.75 -16.99 -30.14
CA PRO A 245 1.57 -17.65 -29.15
C PRO A 245 1.74 -16.74 -27.93
N PRO A 246 1.22 -17.11 -26.75
CA PRO A 246 1.30 -16.26 -25.59
C PRO A 246 2.73 -16.14 -25.11
N ALA A 247 3.02 -14.97 -24.54
CA ALA A 247 4.32 -14.69 -23.97
C ALA A 247 4.16 -13.80 -22.73
N MET A 248 5.15 -13.90 -21.87
CA MET A 248 5.35 -12.98 -20.77
C MET A 248 6.42 -11.96 -21.18
N ILE A 249 6.07 -10.69 -21.14
CA ILE A 249 7.03 -9.59 -21.31
C ILE A 249 7.44 -9.13 -19.91
N VAL A 250 8.72 -9.25 -19.61
CA VAL A 250 9.33 -8.94 -18.31
C VAL A 250 10.14 -7.66 -18.44
N LEU A 251 9.90 -6.71 -17.54
CA LEU A 251 10.69 -5.49 -17.43
C LEU A 251 11.69 -5.62 -16.28
N ILE A 252 12.97 -5.51 -16.60
CA ILE A 252 14.06 -5.72 -15.65
C ILE A 252 14.93 -4.47 -15.62
N GLY A 253 15.16 -3.93 -14.42
CA GLY A 253 16.08 -2.81 -14.24
C GLY A 253 17.50 -3.29 -14.45
N ARG A 254 18.25 -2.71 -15.39
CA ARG A 254 19.59 -3.18 -15.78
C ARG A 254 20.56 -3.19 -14.61
N SER A 255 20.52 -2.18 -13.74
CA SER A 255 21.42 -2.07 -12.60
C SER A 255 21.04 -2.99 -11.43
N GLN A 256 19.74 -3.26 -11.25
CA GLN A 256 19.25 -4.15 -10.20
C GLN A 256 19.22 -5.61 -10.64
N GLY A 257 19.15 -5.87 -11.94
CA GLY A 257 19.00 -7.20 -12.53
C GLY A 257 17.71 -7.92 -12.16
N ARG A 258 16.70 -7.21 -11.62
CA ARG A 258 15.46 -7.81 -11.12
C ARG A 258 14.20 -7.31 -11.84
N PRO A 259 13.22 -8.20 -12.09
CA PRO A 259 11.95 -7.83 -12.67
C PRO A 259 11.14 -6.89 -11.79
N PHE A 260 10.70 -5.76 -12.33
CA PHE A 260 9.81 -4.83 -11.64
C PHE A 260 8.41 -4.77 -12.27
N ALA A 261 8.22 -5.41 -13.42
CA ALA A 261 6.92 -5.53 -14.07
C ALA A 261 6.84 -6.71 -15.04
N TYR A 262 5.61 -7.14 -15.27
CA TYR A 262 5.20 -8.21 -16.17
C TYR A 262 4.00 -7.76 -16.99
N TYR A 263 4.04 -8.02 -18.29
CA TYR A 263 2.91 -7.85 -19.20
C TYR A 263 2.58 -9.16 -19.90
N ALA A 264 1.30 -9.49 -19.94
CA ALA A 264 0.79 -10.61 -20.71
C ALA A 264 0.71 -10.24 -22.20
N GLU A 265 1.22 -11.08 -23.08
CA GLU A 265 0.97 -11.10 -24.51
C GLU A 265 0.12 -12.34 -24.83
N GLY A 266 -0.98 -12.18 -25.57
CA GLY A 266 -1.97 -13.24 -25.76
C GLY A 266 -2.71 -13.66 -24.48
N LYS A 267 -3.21 -14.91 -24.46
CA LYS A 267 -3.86 -15.53 -23.30
C LYS A 267 -2.81 -16.12 -22.34
N TYR A 268 -2.20 -15.26 -21.53
CA TYR A 268 -1.28 -15.68 -20.47
C TYR A 268 -1.99 -15.67 -19.12
N HIS A 269 -2.04 -16.82 -18.43
CA HIS A 269 -2.86 -17.03 -17.23
C HIS A 269 -2.07 -17.30 -15.94
N HIS A 270 -0.77 -17.03 -15.89
CA HIS A 270 -0.04 -17.20 -14.63
C HIS A 270 -0.45 -16.13 -13.62
N HIS A 271 -1.02 -16.60 -12.50
CA HIS A 271 -1.47 -15.75 -11.40
C HIS A 271 -0.32 -15.12 -10.61
N PHE A 272 0.85 -15.75 -10.62
CA PHE A 272 2.03 -15.29 -9.89
C PHE A 272 3.21 -15.22 -10.85
N PRO A 273 4.00 -14.14 -10.82
CA PRO A 273 5.22 -14.07 -11.59
C PRO A 273 6.25 -15.07 -11.04
N PRO A 274 7.20 -15.52 -11.88
CA PRO A 274 8.25 -16.43 -11.46
C PRO A 274 9.26 -15.78 -10.49
N VAL A 275 9.34 -14.45 -10.46
CA VAL A 275 10.26 -13.69 -9.59
C VAL A 275 9.53 -12.49 -8.99
N ASP A 276 9.53 -12.36 -7.67
CA ASP A 276 9.02 -11.17 -6.98
C ASP A 276 10.12 -10.09 -6.91
N TRP A 277 9.74 -8.84 -7.17
CA TRP A 277 10.58 -7.68 -6.99
C TRP A 277 11.09 -7.55 -5.53
N ASP A 278 10.23 -7.86 -4.55
CA ASP A 278 10.51 -7.55 -3.14
C ASP A 278 11.43 -8.55 -2.43
N GLU A 279 11.65 -9.74 -2.99
CA GLU A 279 12.55 -10.74 -2.39
C GLU A 279 14.01 -10.28 -2.30
N ALA A 280 14.40 -9.28 -3.10
CA ALA A 280 15.76 -8.74 -3.13
C ALA A 280 16.16 -7.97 -1.85
N LYS A 281 15.17 -7.54 -1.07
CA LYS A 281 15.37 -6.70 0.13
C LYS A 281 15.51 -7.52 1.42
N ARG A 282 15.39 -8.85 1.36
CA ARG A 282 15.53 -9.76 2.51
C ARG A 282 16.90 -10.42 2.52
#